data_AF-A0A6A9SGZ0-F1
#
_entry.id   AF-A0A6A9SGZ0-F1
#
_cell.length_a   1.000
_cell.length_b   1.000
_cell.length_c   1.000
_cell.angle_alpha   90.00
_cell.angle_beta   90.00
_cell.angle_gamma   90.00
#
_symmetry.space_group_name_H-M   'P 1'
#
loop_
_entity.id
_entity.type
_entity.pdbx_description
1 polymer ?
#
loop_
_entity_poly.entity_id
_entity_poly.type
_entity_poly.pdbx_seq_one_letter_code
_entity_poly.pdbx_strand_id
1 'polypeptide(L)'
;MIAGTGIEAPELEPTRVDISCTLCGAAVEVQYERGQVYVSCTECEGLWNGDGDDDHSGHLAKFSLDPAGLEGRSPEEIYAAAWVNTFQTIFSMIEGVCPTCTGQVERELAVCRDHDADGRCEECGHRSRGVARFRCTVCKRTTRATLGVLAKYHPRVVALCYDHGLALQYEFNELSHIKARFDRTNTDVEFRSVDPPRARLTTTIDGDEAWVELDETLSVVAVSD
;
A
#
# COMPACT_ATOMS: atom_id res chain seq x y z
N MET A 1 31.69 3.36 4.24
CA MET A 1 31.59 2.53 5.46
C MET A 1 31.31 3.49 6.59
N ILE A 2 30.06 3.58 7.05
CA ILE A 2 29.76 4.30 8.29
C ILE A 2 29.70 3.23 9.37
N ALA A 3 30.68 3.27 10.27
CA ALA A 3 30.76 2.38 11.42
C ALA A 3 29.70 2.80 12.44
N GLY A 4 28.84 1.88 12.84
CA GLY A 4 27.82 2.10 13.86
C GLY A 4 28.46 2.20 15.25
N THR A 5 28.73 3.43 15.69
CA THR A 5 28.75 3.75 17.12
C THR A 5 27.32 3.57 17.64
N GLY A 6 27.16 3.06 18.87
CA GLY A 6 25.88 2.77 19.51
C GLY A 6 25.03 4.00 19.75
N ILE A 7 24.43 4.52 18.68
CA ILE A 7 23.40 5.55 18.69
C ILE A 7 22.10 4.82 18.98
N GLU A 8 21.34 5.31 19.97
CA GLU A 8 19.94 4.94 20.16
C GLU A 8 19.26 4.89 18.78
N ALA A 9 18.59 3.79 18.45
CA ALA A 9 17.91 3.71 17.18
C ALA A 9 16.94 4.91 17.10
N PRO A 10 16.99 5.73 16.04
CA PRO A 10 16.11 6.89 15.96
C PRO A 10 14.67 6.37 15.98
N GLU A 11 13.86 6.92 16.87
CA GLU A 11 12.45 6.58 17.04
C GLU A 11 11.60 7.83 16.81
N LEU A 12 10.38 7.63 16.33
CA LEU A 12 9.37 8.67 16.24
C LEU A 12 8.15 8.18 17.01
N GLU A 13 7.83 8.85 18.10
CA GLU A 13 6.58 8.63 18.84
C GLU A 13 5.35 8.88 17.95
N PRO A 14 4.20 8.24 18.23
CA PRO A 14 2.97 8.46 17.48
C PRO A 14 2.65 9.95 17.32
N THR A 15 2.72 10.42 16.08
CA THR A 15 2.58 11.84 15.73
C THR A 15 1.55 12.01 14.63
N ARG A 16 0.61 12.93 14.83
CA ARG A 16 -0.42 13.24 13.84
C ARG A 16 0.19 13.90 12.60
N VAL A 17 -0.32 13.51 11.45
CA VAL A 17 0.00 14.11 10.14
C VAL A 17 -1.28 14.63 9.50
N ASP A 18 -1.17 15.57 8.56
CA ASP A 18 -2.33 16.12 7.84
C ASP A 18 -2.88 15.14 6.78
N ILE A 19 -3.33 13.96 7.23
CA ILE A 19 -4.00 12.93 6.45
C ILE A 19 -5.21 12.44 7.25
N SER A 20 -6.31 12.26 6.54
CA SER A 20 -7.53 11.66 7.10
C SER A 20 -7.58 10.17 6.73
N CYS A 21 -8.08 9.36 7.66
CA CYS A 21 -8.28 7.94 7.43
C CYS A 21 -9.28 7.73 6.28
N THR A 22 -8.89 6.97 5.25
CA THR A 22 -9.74 6.69 4.09
C THR A 22 -10.94 5.79 4.40
N LEU A 23 -11.05 5.28 5.64
CA LEU A 23 -12.15 4.41 6.08
C LEU A 23 -13.22 5.18 6.87
N CYS A 24 -12.82 6.06 7.78
CA CYS A 24 -13.75 6.74 8.70
C CYS A 24 -13.57 8.26 8.80
N GLY A 25 -12.57 8.84 8.12
CA GLY A 25 -12.29 10.28 8.13
C GLY A 25 -11.55 10.81 9.36
N ALA A 26 -11.32 9.97 10.38
CA ALA A 26 -10.58 10.37 11.59
C ALA A 26 -9.10 10.68 11.31
N ALA A 27 -8.40 11.22 12.32
CA ALA A 27 -6.99 11.56 12.23
C ALA A 27 -6.11 10.33 12.02
N VAL A 28 -4.99 10.54 11.32
CA VAL A 28 -3.94 9.53 11.11
C VAL A 28 -2.68 9.94 11.87
N GLU A 29 -2.08 8.96 12.53
CA GLU A 29 -0.80 9.08 13.21
C GLU A 29 0.26 8.22 12.52
N VAL A 30 1.49 8.73 12.53
CA VAL A 30 2.67 8.00 12.07
C VAL A 30 3.64 7.80 13.23
N GLN A 31 4.20 6.61 13.30
CA GLN A 31 5.20 6.22 14.29
C GLN A 31 6.36 5.55 13.56
N TYR A 32 7.59 5.68 14.06
CA TYR A 32 8.72 4.92 13.55
C TYR A 32 9.37 4.12 14.66
N GLU A 33 9.44 2.81 14.44
CA GLU A 33 10.19 1.88 15.27
C GLU A 33 10.71 0.72 14.41
N ARG A 34 11.85 0.14 14.78
CA ARG A 34 12.39 -1.10 14.17
C ARG A 34 12.51 -1.05 12.62
N GLY A 35 12.84 0.11 12.05
CA GLY A 35 13.00 0.25 10.58
C GLY A 35 11.69 0.35 9.81
N GLN A 36 10.58 0.59 10.50
CA GLN A 36 9.25 0.67 9.90
C GLN A 36 8.55 1.97 10.32
N VAL A 37 7.89 2.60 9.37
CA VAL A 37 6.89 3.64 9.61
C VAL A 37 5.52 2.95 9.70
N TYR A 38 4.92 3.00 10.89
CA TYR A 38 3.56 2.56 11.16
C TYR A 38 2.60 3.72 10.91
N VAL A 39 1.49 3.42 10.25
CA VAL A 39 0.46 4.40 9.90
C VAL A 39 -0.85 3.88 10.46
N SER A 40 -1.45 4.63 11.37
CA SER A 40 -2.60 4.16 12.15
C SER A 40 -3.71 5.21 12.22
N CYS A 41 -4.95 4.75 12.17
CA CYS A 41 -6.13 5.56 12.46
C CYS A 41 -6.33 5.66 13.97
N THR A 42 -6.76 6.82 14.47
CA THR A 42 -6.99 7.03 15.91
C THR A 42 -8.33 6.51 16.43
N GLU A 43 -9.24 6.06 15.55
CA GLU A 43 -10.64 5.74 15.94
C GLU A 43 -11.16 4.39 15.47
N CYS A 44 -10.82 3.96 14.25
CA CYS A 44 -11.28 2.67 13.70
C CYS A 44 -10.19 1.61 13.81
N GLU A 45 -10.55 0.35 13.68
CA GLU A 45 -9.59 -0.77 13.76
C GLU A 45 -8.51 -0.78 12.65
N GLY A 46 -8.71 -0.05 11.56
CA GLY A 46 -7.79 0.01 10.42
C GLY A 46 -8.09 -1.02 9.33
N LEU A 47 -7.19 -1.11 8.35
CA LEU A 47 -7.28 -1.98 7.15
C LEU A 47 -6.84 -3.42 7.41
N TRP A 48 -5.86 -3.58 8.29
CA TRP A 48 -5.12 -4.83 8.50
C TRP A 48 -5.17 -5.24 9.97
N ASN A 49 -5.13 -6.54 10.24
CA ASN A 49 -4.66 -7.02 11.54
C ASN A 49 -3.18 -6.64 11.71
N GLY A 50 -2.77 -6.23 12.92
CA GLY A 50 -1.35 -6.19 13.26
C GLY A 50 -0.73 -7.56 12.99
N ASP A 51 0.45 -7.61 12.37
CA ASP A 51 1.16 -8.87 12.17
C ASP A 51 1.90 -9.22 13.48
N GLY A 52 1.44 -10.24 14.22
CA GLY A 52 2.16 -10.75 15.40
C GLY A 52 2.05 -9.86 16.64
N ASP A 53 3.19 -9.53 17.28
CA ASP A 53 3.28 -8.69 18.49
C ASP A 53 3.15 -7.17 18.21
N ASP A 54 2.78 -6.78 16.98
CA ASP A 54 2.49 -5.38 16.62
C ASP A 54 1.15 -4.95 17.26
N ASP A 55 1.19 -4.38 18.47
CA ASP A 55 0.03 -3.86 19.24
C ASP A 55 -0.50 -2.51 18.70
N HIS A 56 -0.53 -2.37 17.37
CA HIS A 56 -0.95 -1.14 16.70
C HIS A 56 -2.43 -1.22 16.34
N SER A 57 -3.29 -0.70 17.23
CA SER A 57 -4.70 -0.47 16.87
C SER A 57 -4.79 0.53 15.71
N GLY A 58 -5.78 0.35 14.83
CA GLY A 58 -5.97 1.28 13.72
C GLY A 58 -5.05 1.07 12.52
N HIS A 59 -4.36 -0.06 12.40
CA HIS A 59 -3.34 -0.28 11.38
C HIS A 59 -3.82 -0.05 9.93
N LEU A 60 -3.33 1.01 9.28
CA LEU A 60 -3.63 1.36 7.90
C LEU A 60 -2.52 0.90 6.94
N ALA A 61 -1.26 1.10 7.33
CA ALA A 61 -0.12 0.68 6.54
C ALA A 61 1.15 0.51 7.39
N LYS A 62 2.08 -0.28 6.87
CA LYS A 62 3.45 -0.44 7.38
C LYS A 62 4.44 -0.25 6.24
N PHE A 63 5.34 0.71 6.38
CA PHE A 63 6.30 1.05 5.34
C PHE A 63 7.73 0.90 5.83
N SER A 64 8.57 0.23 5.06
CA SER A 64 9.98 0.13 5.40
C SER A 64 10.68 1.45 5.09
N LEU A 65 11.50 1.90 6.02
CA LEU A 65 12.34 3.08 5.85
C LEU A 65 13.67 2.83 6.56
N ASP A 66 14.77 3.11 5.88
CA ASP A 66 16.10 3.08 6.53
C ASP A 66 16.18 4.16 7.62
N PRO A 67 16.92 3.95 8.73
CA PRO A 67 17.10 4.99 9.76
C PRO A 67 17.61 6.35 9.22
N ALA A 68 18.43 6.35 8.17
CA ALA A 68 18.86 7.59 7.50
C ALA A 68 17.68 8.35 6.84
N GLY A 69 16.56 7.66 6.64
CA GLY A 69 15.28 8.22 6.25
C GLY A 69 14.67 9.18 7.28
N LEU A 70 15.11 9.17 8.55
CA LEU A 70 14.59 10.08 9.58
C LEU A 70 15.37 11.40 9.66
N GLU A 71 16.64 11.38 9.29
CA GLU A 71 17.54 12.50 9.51
C GLU A 71 17.06 13.76 8.77
N GLY A 72 16.85 14.84 9.53
CA GLY A 72 16.45 16.14 9.00
C GLY A 72 15.03 16.21 8.43
N ARG A 73 14.17 15.21 8.68
CA ARG A 73 12.78 15.18 8.20
C ARG A 73 11.79 15.37 9.35
N SER A 74 10.72 16.11 9.06
CA SER A 74 9.50 16.14 9.86
C SER A 74 8.73 14.80 9.77
N PRO A 75 7.78 14.52 10.68
CA PRO A 75 6.93 13.32 10.61
C PRO A 75 6.23 13.13 9.25
N GLU A 76 5.77 14.22 8.65
CA GLU A 76 5.12 14.22 7.33
C GLU A 76 6.09 13.87 6.21
N GLU A 77 7.32 14.41 6.26
CA GLU A 77 8.38 14.09 5.30
C GLU A 77 8.89 12.65 5.47
N ILE A 78 8.95 12.14 6.71
CA ILE A 78 9.25 10.73 7.01
C ILE A 78 8.20 9.84 6.36
N TYR A 79 6.92 10.15 6.56
CA TYR A 79 5.82 9.40 5.97
C TYR A 79 5.88 9.42 4.43
N ALA A 80 6.10 10.59 3.83
CA ALA A 80 6.22 10.72 2.38
C ALA A 80 7.44 9.96 1.83
N ALA A 81 8.59 9.99 2.52
CA ALA A 81 9.76 9.21 2.12
C ALA A 81 9.51 7.70 2.20
N ALA A 82 8.86 7.23 3.26
CA ALA A 82 8.50 5.82 3.45
C ALA A 82 7.49 5.35 2.40
N TRP A 83 6.54 6.22 2.04
CA TRP A 83 5.61 6.02 0.92
C TRP A 83 6.39 5.80 -0.37
N VAL A 84 7.27 6.74 -0.75
CA VAL A 84 8.07 6.63 -1.99
C VAL A 84 8.85 5.32 -2.03
N ASN A 85 9.58 5.00 -0.97
CA ASN A 85 10.40 3.79 -0.89
C ASN A 85 9.55 2.50 -1.03
N THR A 86 8.40 2.45 -0.34
CA THR A 86 7.51 1.29 -0.36
C THR A 86 6.89 1.08 -1.74
N PHE A 87 6.38 2.13 -2.38
CA PHE A 87 5.75 1.98 -3.69
C PHE A 87 6.76 1.60 -4.77
N GLN A 88 7.98 2.13 -4.74
CA GLN A 88 9.04 1.68 -5.65
C GLN A 88 9.42 0.21 -5.42
N THR A 89 9.47 -0.22 -4.16
CA THR A 89 9.66 -1.64 -3.78
C THR A 89 8.54 -2.51 -4.36
N ILE A 90 7.29 -2.09 -4.21
CA ILE A 90 6.12 -2.83 -4.72
C ILE A 90 6.15 -2.86 -6.25
N PHE A 91 6.43 -1.76 -6.94
CA PHE A 91 6.49 -1.71 -8.40
C PHE A 91 7.56 -2.65 -8.96
N SER A 92 8.75 -2.70 -8.35
CA SER A 92 9.77 -3.71 -8.69
C SER A 92 9.21 -5.13 -8.55
N MET A 93 8.44 -5.42 -7.51
CA MET A 93 7.85 -6.74 -7.28
C MET A 93 6.67 -7.05 -8.22
N ILE A 94 5.88 -6.05 -8.63
CA ILE A 94 4.89 -6.17 -9.69
C ILE A 94 5.59 -6.60 -10.99
N GLU A 95 6.75 -6.01 -11.30
CA GLU A 95 7.59 -6.37 -12.45
C GLU A 95 8.39 -7.68 -12.26
N GLY A 96 8.15 -8.41 -11.17
CA GLY A 96 8.75 -9.74 -10.94
C GLY A 96 10.19 -9.71 -10.41
N VAL A 97 10.70 -8.55 -10.02
CA VAL A 97 12.09 -8.36 -9.55
C VAL A 97 12.12 -8.01 -8.06
N CYS A 98 12.84 -8.80 -7.27
CA CYS A 98 13.02 -8.52 -5.85
C CYS A 98 13.92 -7.28 -5.65
N PRO A 99 13.46 -6.23 -4.95
CA PRO A 99 14.27 -5.03 -4.72
C PRO A 99 15.44 -5.25 -3.74
N THR A 100 15.53 -6.41 -3.08
CA THR A 100 16.62 -6.74 -2.15
C THR A 100 17.74 -7.53 -2.81
N CYS A 101 17.41 -8.58 -3.57
CA CYS A 101 18.41 -9.50 -4.11
C CYS A 101 18.29 -9.72 -5.62
N THR A 102 17.45 -8.93 -6.31
CA THR A 102 17.13 -9.01 -7.76
C THR A 102 16.65 -10.38 -8.24
N GLY A 103 16.26 -11.27 -7.32
CA GLY A 103 15.73 -12.60 -7.62
C GLY A 103 14.30 -12.53 -8.12
N GLN A 104 13.85 -13.61 -8.75
CA GLN A 104 12.49 -13.75 -9.27
C GLN A 104 11.44 -13.65 -8.14
N VAL A 105 10.34 -12.97 -8.43
CA VAL A 105 9.19 -12.81 -7.52
C VAL A 105 7.99 -13.59 -8.05
N GLU A 106 7.43 -14.43 -7.19
CA GLU A 106 6.11 -15.03 -7.34
C GLU A 106 5.04 -14.02 -6.91
N ARG A 107 3.95 -13.97 -7.67
CA ARG A 107 2.84 -13.02 -7.54
C ARG A 107 1.54 -13.81 -7.43
N GLU A 108 0.70 -13.43 -6.47
CA GLU A 108 -0.54 -14.14 -6.20
C GLU A 108 -1.66 -13.13 -5.86
N LEU A 109 -2.81 -13.29 -6.51
CA LEU A 109 -4.07 -12.70 -6.07
C LEU A 109 -4.63 -13.56 -4.94
N ALA A 110 -4.29 -13.20 -3.70
CA ALA A 110 -4.74 -13.93 -2.53
C ALA A 110 -6.15 -13.51 -2.14
N VAL A 111 -7.07 -14.46 -2.12
CA VAL A 111 -8.50 -14.24 -1.87
C VAL A 111 -8.98 -15.04 -0.66
N CYS A 112 -9.70 -14.38 0.25
CA CYS A 112 -10.47 -15.04 1.30
C CYS A 112 -11.78 -15.57 0.70
N ARG A 113 -11.97 -16.90 0.74
CA ARG A 113 -13.14 -17.57 0.14
C ARG A 113 -14.40 -17.37 0.96
N ASP A 114 -14.25 -17.40 2.29
CA ASP A 114 -15.33 -17.24 3.26
C ASP A 114 -15.38 -15.79 3.79
N HIS A 115 -15.13 -14.83 2.90
CA HIS A 115 -15.09 -13.43 3.27
C HIS A 115 -16.50 -12.87 3.46
N ASP A 116 -16.86 -12.71 4.73
CA ASP A 116 -18.02 -11.97 5.21
C ASP A 116 -17.64 -10.53 5.57
N ALA A 117 -18.45 -9.53 5.19
CA ALA A 117 -18.10 -8.14 5.46
C ALA A 117 -19.28 -7.17 5.61
N ASP A 118 -19.38 -6.63 6.83
CA ASP A 118 -19.63 -5.21 7.14
C ASP A 118 -18.49 -4.72 8.06
N GLY A 119 -17.25 -4.63 7.53
CA GLY A 119 -16.08 -4.24 8.31
C GLY A 119 -14.86 -5.13 8.08
N ARG A 120 -14.22 -5.58 9.16
CA ARG A 120 -13.08 -6.51 9.12
C ARG A 120 -13.60 -7.93 9.14
N CYS A 121 -13.12 -8.76 8.20
CA CYS A 121 -13.49 -10.17 8.16
C CYS A 121 -12.79 -10.96 9.27
N GLU A 122 -13.53 -11.75 10.04
CA GLU A 122 -12.99 -12.59 11.12
C GLU A 122 -12.06 -13.70 10.60
N GLU A 123 -12.33 -14.24 9.40
CA GLU A 123 -11.56 -15.35 8.83
C GLU A 123 -10.16 -14.91 8.38
N CYS A 124 -10.07 -13.79 7.64
CA CYS A 124 -8.79 -13.35 7.08
C CYS A 124 -8.18 -12.13 7.76
N GLY A 125 -8.90 -11.47 8.67
CA GLY A 125 -8.40 -10.28 9.37
C GLY A 125 -8.30 -9.02 8.51
N HIS A 126 -8.85 -9.05 7.30
CA HIS A 126 -8.78 -7.95 6.34
C HIS A 126 -10.15 -7.36 6.10
N ARG A 127 -10.20 -6.06 5.79
CA ARG A 127 -11.43 -5.43 5.28
C ARG A 127 -11.73 -5.80 3.83
N SER A 128 -10.69 -6.06 3.04
CA SER A 128 -10.83 -6.43 1.63
C SER A 128 -10.77 -7.94 1.44
N ARG A 129 -11.63 -8.47 0.55
CA ARG A 129 -11.70 -9.90 0.23
C ARG A 129 -10.41 -10.45 -0.38
N GLY A 130 -9.62 -9.62 -1.04
CA GLY A 130 -8.35 -10.07 -1.59
C GLY A 130 -7.30 -8.98 -1.73
N VAL A 131 -6.06 -9.43 -1.75
CA VAL A 131 -4.85 -8.61 -1.69
C VAL A 131 -3.80 -9.17 -2.64
N ALA A 132 -2.92 -8.31 -3.12
CA ALA A 132 -1.76 -8.76 -3.87
C ALA A 132 -0.71 -9.29 -2.89
N ARG A 133 -0.21 -10.50 -3.13
CA ARG A 133 0.94 -11.07 -2.42
C ARG A 133 2.13 -11.22 -3.37
N PHE A 134 3.29 -10.83 -2.86
CA PHE A 134 4.57 -10.95 -3.54
C PHE A 134 5.50 -11.79 -2.66
N ARG A 135 6.20 -12.76 -3.25
CA ARG A 135 7.21 -13.59 -2.57
C ARG A 135 8.43 -13.75 -3.45
N CYS A 136 9.61 -13.34 -2.96
CA CYS A 136 10.85 -13.66 -3.64
C CYS A 136 11.19 -15.15 -3.50
N THR A 137 11.55 -15.82 -4.59
CA THR A 137 11.93 -17.24 -4.58
C THR A 137 13.30 -17.49 -3.96
N VAL A 138 14.15 -16.46 -3.87
CA VAL A 138 15.52 -16.54 -3.35
C VAL A 138 15.58 -16.15 -1.88
N CYS A 139 15.44 -14.86 -1.56
CA CYS A 139 15.58 -14.36 -0.17
C CYS A 139 14.32 -14.54 0.68
N LYS A 140 13.24 -15.07 0.11
CA LYS A 140 11.95 -15.34 0.78
C LYS A 140 11.25 -14.11 1.37
N ARG A 141 11.72 -12.89 1.07
CA ARG A 141 11.01 -11.65 1.38
C ARG A 141 9.59 -11.71 0.82
N THR A 142 8.63 -11.33 1.65
CA THR A 142 7.24 -11.20 1.28
C THR A 142 6.81 -9.74 1.36
N THR A 143 5.82 -9.36 0.55
CA THR A 143 5.18 -8.05 0.60
C THR A 143 3.72 -8.21 0.21
N ARG A 144 2.86 -7.37 0.77
CA ARG A 144 1.43 -7.33 0.49
C ARG A 144 1.05 -5.91 0.06
N ALA A 145 0.06 -5.80 -0.82
CA ALA A 145 -0.51 -4.52 -1.20
C ALA A 145 -2.03 -4.66 -1.40
N THR A 146 -2.75 -3.56 -1.20
CA THR A 146 -4.14 -3.49 -1.66
C THR A 146 -4.17 -3.54 -3.18
N LEU A 147 -5.21 -4.12 -3.77
CA LEU A 147 -5.31 -4.24 -5.23
C LEU A 147 -5.38 -2.88 -5.93
N GLY A 148 -5.88 -1.84 -5.23
CA GLY A 148 -5.84 -0.47 -5.72
C GLY A 148 -4.45 0.05 -6.09
N VAL A 149 -3.39 -0.43 -5.40
CA VAL A 149 -1.99 -0.09 -5.76
C VAL A 149 -1.63 -0.62 -7.14
N LEU A 150 -2.07 -1.84 -7.48
CA LEU A 150 -1.78 -2.48 -8.77
C LEU A 150 -2.54 -1.80 -9.90
N ALA A 151 -3.81 -1.48 -9.69
CA ALA A 151 -4.60 -0.70 -10.65
C ALA A 151 -3.89 0.62 -10.99
N LYS A 152 -3.47 1.36 -9.96
CA LYS A 152 -2.79 2.66 -10.07
C LYS A 152 -1.36 2.60 -10.61
N TYR A 153 -0.82 1.40 -10.87
CA TYR A 153 0.44 1.21 -11.58
C TYR A 153 0.25 1.00 -13.09
N HIS A 154 -0.93 0.55 -13.53
CA HIS A 154 -1.19 0.27 -14.93
C HIS A 154 -1.27 1.57 -15.77
N PRO A 155 -0.65 1.63 -16.97
CA PRO A 155 -0.61 2.84 -17.80
C PRO A 155 -1.98 3.49 -18.08
N ARG A 156 -3.03 2.67 -18.25
CA ARG A 156 -4.40 3.15 -18.47
C ARG A 156 -4.92 4.00 -17.31
N VAL A 157 -4.71 3.54 -16.07
CA VAL A 157 -5.16 4.26 -14.87
C VAL A 157 -4.26 5.46 -14.59
N VAL A 158 -2.95 5.33 -14.88
CA VAL A 158 -2.01 6.45 -14.80
C VAL A 158 -2.41 7.57 -15.77
N ALA A 159 -2.77 7.24 -17.01
CA ALA A 159 -3.23 8.20 -18.01
C ALA A 159 -4.51 8.91 -17.55
N LEU A 160 -5.52 8.15 -17.10
CA LEU A 160 -6.74 8.73 -16.52
C LEU A 160 -6.42 9.72 -15.40
N CYS A 161 -5.65 9.31 -14.39
CA CYS A 161 -5.33 10.22 -13.29
C CYS A 161 -4.53 11.44 -13.76
N TYR A 162 -3.62 11.27 -14.72
CA TYR A 162 -2.83 12.36 -15.28
C TYR A 162 -3.67 13.38 -16.03
N ASP A 163 -4.65 12.92 -16.83
CA ASP A 163 -5.58 13.79 -17.58
C ASP A 163 -6.45 14.64 -16.63
N HIS A 164 -6.65 14.15 -15.40
CA HIS A 164 -7.32 14.87 -14.32
C HIS A 164 -6.34 15.63 -13.39
N GLY A 165 -5.09 15.81 -13.81
CA GLY A 165 -4.11 16.59 -13.05
C GLY A 165 -3.62 15.92 -11.76
N LEU A 166 -3.64 14.58 -11.69
CA LEU A 166 -3.09 13.81 -10.58
C LEU A 166 -1.97 12.87 -11.07
N ALA A 167 -0.72 13.27 -10.86
CA ALA A 167 0.42 12.44 -11.25
C ALA A 167 0.58 11.21 -10.34
N LEU A 168 0.54 10.00 -10.92
CA LEU A 168 0.72 8.75 -10.14
C LEU A 168 2.17 8.24 -10.10
N GLN A 169 2.99 8.61 -11.07
CA GLN A 169 4.36 8.08 -11.22
C GLN A 169 5.46 9.14 -11.01
N TYR A 170 5.10 10.42 -11.00
CA TYR A 170 5.98 11.56 -10.75
C TYR A 170 5.45 12.38 -9.57
N GLU A 171 6.31 13.19 -8.96
CA GLU A 171 5.93 14.21 -7.96
C GLU A 171 5.14 13.66 -6.75
N PHE A 172 5.52 12.48 -6.25
CA PHE A 172 4.77 11.78 -5.20
C PHE A 172 5.49 11.69 -3.85
N ASN A 173 6.44 12.61 -3.64
CA ASN A 173 7.31 12.71 -2.48
C ASN A 173 6.86 13.78 -1.47
N GLU A 174 5.69 14.40 -1.67
CA GLU A 174 5.10 15.38 -0.76
C GLU A 174 3.79 14.86 -0.14
N LEU A 175 3.53 15.24 1.12
CA LEU A 175 2.32 14.82 1.83
C LEU A 175 1.04 15.31 1.14
N SER A 176 1.04 16.55 0.66
CA SER A 176 -0.05 17.17 -0.10
C SER A 176 -0.47 16.32 -1.30
N HIS A 177 0.50 15.72 -1.99
CA HIS A 177 0.26 14.86 -3.14
C HIS A 177 -0.29 13.50 -2.75
N ILE A 178 0.22 12.91 -1.66
CA ILE A 178 -0.32 11.68 -1.08
C ILE A 178 -1.78 11.90 -0.65
N LYS A 179 -2.07 13.02 0.01
CA LYS A 179 -3.42 13.44 0.39
C LYS A 179 -4.33 13.55 -0.83
N ALA A 180 -3.90 14.25 -1.87
CA ALA A 180 -4.66 14.40 -3.11
C ALA A 180 -4.99 13.04 -3.76
N ARG A 181 -4.09 12.06 -3.69
CA ARG A 181 -4.37 10.69 -4.19
C ARG A 181 -5.48 10.01 -3.41
N PHE A 182 -5.50 10.15 -2.09
CA PHE A 182 -6.56 9.57 -1.27
C PHE A 182 -7.90 10.27 -1.48
N ASP A 183 -7.89 11.60 -1.48
CA ASP A 183 -9.12 12.40 -1.53
C ASP A 183 -9.78 12.36 -2.91
N ARG A 184 -9.01 12.19 -3.99
CA ARG A 184 -9.51 12.29 -5.36
C ARG A 184 -9.68 10.96 -6.08
N THR A 185 -9.14 9.86 -5.54
CA THR A 185 -9.22 8.56 -6.21
C THR A 185 -9.70 7.46 -5.29
N ASN A 186 -10.70 6.72 -5.74
CA ASN A 186 -11.10 5.45 -5.14
C ASN A 186 -10.79 4.30 -6.11
N THR A 187 -10.51 3.11 -5.58
CA THR A 187 -10.47 1.89 -6.40
C THR A 187 -11.41 0.86 -5.83
N ASP A 188 -12.49 0.56 -6.55
CA ASP A 188 -13.42 -0.50 -6.21
C ASP A 188 -12.92 -1.84 -6.76
N VAL A 189 -13.14 -2.90 -5.98
CA VAL A 189 -12.67 -4.25 -6.27
C VAL A 189 -13.87 -5.18 -6.41
N GLU A 190 -14.07 -5.72 -7.61
CA GLU A 190 -15.11 -6.69 -7.91
C GLU A 190 -14.49 -8.05 -8.29
N PHE A 191 -14.71 -9.07 -7.46
CA PHE A 191 -14.26 -10.43 -7.76
C PHE A 191 -15.19 -11.09 -8.79
N ARG A 192 -14.65 -11.42 -9.97
CA ARG A 192 -15.34 -12.17 -11.04
C ARG A 192 -15.34 -13.67 -10.80
N SER A 193 -14.31 -14.17 -10.11
CA SER A 193 -14.17 -15.54 -9.65
C SER A 193 -13.28 -15.57 -8.42
N VAL A 194 -13.42 -16.60 -7.58
CA VAL A 194 -12.55 -16.84 -6.41
C VAL A 194 -11.72 -18.12 -6.53
N ASP A 195 -11.99 -18.96 -7.55
CA ASP A 195 -11.23 -20.19 -7.84
C ASP A 195 -11.34 -20.59 -9.33
N PRO A 196 -10.33 -20.32 -10.18
CA PRO A 196 -9.18 -19.45 -9.90
C PRO A 196 -9.63 -18.00 -9.70
N PRO A 197 -8.96 -17.22 -8.84
CA PRO A 197 -9.38 -15.87 -8.54
C PRO A 197 -9.19 -14.92 -9.73
N ARG A 198 -10.21 -14.09 -9.97
CA ARG A 198 -10.17 -12.97 -10.94
C ARG A 198 -10.83 -11.76 -10.34
N ALA A 199 -10.21 -10.59 -10.48
CA ALA A 199 -10.73 -9.34 -9.92
C ALA A 199 -10.65 -8.20 -10.92
N ARG A 200 -11.78 -7.51 -11.11
CA ARG A 200 -11.84 -6.23 -11.81
C ARG A 200 -11.63 -5.10 -10.81
N LEU A 201 -10.70 -4.23 -11.12
CA LEU A 201 -10.33 -3.08 -10.31
C LEU A 201 -10.73 -1.82 -11.08
N THR A 202 -11.71 -1.08 -10.57
CA THR A 202 -12.20 0.15 -11.20
C THR A 202 -11.70 1.34 -10.40
N THR A 203 -10.87 2.17 -11.01
CA THR A 203 -10.42 3.44 -10.41
C THR A 203 -11.25 4.58 -10.97
N THR A 204 -11.80 5.40 -10.07
CA THR A 204 -12.61 6.57 -10.40
C THR A 204 -11.92 7.85 -9.93
N ILE A 205 -11.95 8.88 -10.77
CA ILE A 205 -11.50 10.25 -10.46
C ILE A 205 -12.41 11.26 -11.15
N ASP A 206 -12.94 12.22 -10.38
CA ASP A 206 -13.83 13.29 -10.86
C ASP A 206 -15.00 12.82 -11.76
N GLY A 207 -15.49 11.60 -11.53
CA GLY A 207 -16.61 10.98 -12.26
C GLY A 207 -16.22 10.11 -13.46
N ASP A 208 -14.97 10.21 -13.92
CA ASP A 208 -14.43 9.35 -14.97
C ASP A 208 -13.77 8.10 -14.37
N GLU A 209 -13.77 7.01 -15.14
CA GLU A 209 -13.29 5.71 -14.66
C GLU A 209 -12.40 4.99 -15.68
N ALA A 210 -11.48 4.20 -15.14
CA ALA A 210 -10.69 3.23 -15.87
C ALA A 210 -10.60 1.96 -15.04
N TRP A 211 -10.59 0.81 -15.71
CA TRP A 211 -10.53 -0.47 -15.02
C TRP A 211 -9.50 -1.40 -15.63
N VAL A 212 -8.95 -2.27 -14.78
CA VAL A 212 -8.11 -3.41 -15.17
C VAL A 212 -8.67 -4.68 -14.54
N GLU A 213 -8.59 -5.80 -15.24
CA GLU A 213 -8.88 -7.13 -14.68
C GLU A 213 -7.57 -7.87 -14.43
N LEU A 214 -7.41 -8.39 -13.22
CA LEU A 214 -6.28 -9.22 -12.81
C LEU A 214 -6.68 -10.69 -12.68
N ASP A 215 -5.78 -11.57 -13.07
CA ASP A 215 -5.88 -13.01 -12.81
C ASP A 215 -5.17 -13.45 -11.51
N GLU A 216 -5.11 -14.75 -11.27
CA GLU A 216 -4.53 -15.34 -10.07
C GLU A 216 -3.04 -15.04 -9.86
N THR A 217 -2.34 -14.68 -10.94
CA THR A 217 -0.91 -14.33 -10.94
C THR A 217 -0.67 -12.82 -10.88
N LEU A 218 -1.73 -12.03 -10.70
CA LEU A 218 -1.74 -10.56 -10.78
C LEU A 218 -1.39 -10.04 -12.19
N SER A 219 -1.57 -10.86 -13.23
CA SER A 219 -1.40 -10.43 -14.61
C SER A 219 -2.65 -9.70 -15.10
N VAL A 220 -2.46 -8.62 -15.85
CA VAL A 220 -3.58 -7.88 -16.46
C VAL A 220 -4.11 -8.68 -17.65
N VAL A 221 -5.36 -9.14 -17.56
CA VAL A 221 -6.02 -9.98 -18.57
C VAL A 221 -7.06 -9.23 -19.40
N ALA A 222 -7.54 -8.09 -18.90
CA ALA A 222 -8.41 -7.17 -19.63
C ALA A 222 -8.25 -5.75 -19.07
N VAL A 223 -8.59 -4.74 -19.87
CA VAL A 223 -8.50 -3.32 -19.50
C VAL A 223 -9.57 -2.52 -20.26
N SER A 224 -10.04 -1.41 -19.68
CA SER A 224 -10.89 -0.44 -20.36
C SER A 224 -10.17 0.19 -21.57
N ASP A 225 -10.90 0.34 -22.68
CA ASP A 225 -10.42 1.03 -23.89
C ASP A 225 -10.02 2.47 -23.66
#